data_AF-A0A7Y7IZ42-F1
#
_entry.id   AF-A0A7Y7IZ42-F1
#
_cell.length_a   1.000
_cell.length_b   1.000
_cell.length_c   1.000
_cell.angle_alpha   90.00
_cell.angle_beta   90.00
_cell.angle_gamma   90.00
#
_symmetry.space_group_name_H-M   'P 1'
#
loop_
_entity.id
_entity.type
_entity.pdbx_description
1 polymer ?
#
loop_
_entity_poly.entity_id
_entity_poly.type
_entity_poly.pdbx_seq_one_letter_code
_entity_poly.pdbx_strand_id
1 'polypeptide(L)' 'AGDSVAAVLAQARERLLAGGFSEIDYLELRADADLASLAHYDGRPARLLAAARLGTVRLIDNMSVPAKA' A
#
# COMPACT_ATOMS: atom_id res chain seq x y z
N ALA A 1 -10.80 2.02 -17.17
CA ALA A 1 -10.78 1.26 -15.90
C ALA A 1 -9.43 1.47 -15.24
N GLY A 2 -9.31 1.32 -13.92
CA GLY A 2 -8.01 1.36 -13.23
C GLY A 2 -7.32 -0.02 -13.24
N ASP A 3 -6.03 -0.05 -12.91
CA ASP A 3 -5.25 -1.28 -12.77
C ASP A 3 -5.68 -2.11 -11.56
N SER A 4 -5.28 -3.39 -11.53
CA SER A 4 -5.50 -4.24 -10.35
C SER A 4 -4.67 -3.76 -9.15
N VAL A 5 -5.20 -3.93 -7.94
CA VAL A 5 -4.49 -3.54 -6.70
C VAL A 5 -3.13 -4.24 -6.64
N ALA A 6 -3.07 -5.53 -7.01
CA ALA A 6 -1.82 -6.29 -7.03
C ALA A 6 -0.76 -5.67 -7.96
N ALA A 7 -1.14 -5.26 -9.18
CA ALA A 7 -0.22 -4.64 -10.13
C ALA A 7 0.31 -3.29 -9.61
N VAL A 8 -0.56 -2.46 -9.04
CA VAL A 8 -0.18 -1.16 -8.48
C VAL A 8 0.75 -1.32 -7.28
N LEU A 9 0.46 -2.27 -6.37
CA LEU A 9 1.30 -2.55 -5.21
C LEU A 9 2.66 -3.13 -5.62
N ALA A 10 2.72 -3.96 -6.65
CA ALA A 10 3.99 -4.49 -7.19
C ALA A 10 4.88 -3.35 -7.72
N GLN A 11 4.34 -2.47 -8.57
CA GLN A 11 5.07 -1.30 -9.06
C GLN A 11 5.51 -0.37 -7.92
N ALA A 12 4.68 -0.18 -6.90
CA ALA A 12 5.03 0.64 -5.75
C ALA A 12 6.16 0.02 -4.92
N ARG A 13 6.20 -1.31 -4.77
CA ARG A 13 7.31 -2.02 -4.11
C ARG A 13 8.62 -1.81 -4.86
N GLU A 14 8.62 -1.93 -6.19
CA GLU A 14 9.80 -1.67 -7.01
C GLU A 14 10.30 -0.23 -6.84
N ARG A 15 9.40 0.76 -6.81
CA ARG A 15 9.76 2.16 -6.57
C ARG A 15 10.34 2.41 -5.18
N LEU A 16 9.81 1.77 -4.13
CA LEU A 16 10.36 1.87 -2.78
C LEU A 16 11.78 1.29 -2.72
N LEU A 17 12.00 0.11 -3.31
CA LEU A 17 13.32 -0.52 -3.37
C LEU A 17 14.32 0.36 -4.14
N ALA A 18 13.93 0.88 -5.29
CA ALA A 18 14.74 1.83 -6.07
C ALA A 18 15.01 3.15 -5.32
N GLY A 19 14.12 3.54 -4.41
CA GLY A 19 14.25 4.71 -3.54
C GLY A 19 15.17 4.51 -2.33
N GLY A 20 15.81 3.34 -2.19
CA GLY A 20 16.79 3.06 -1.13
C GLY A 20 16.25 2.32 0.08
N PHE A 21 14.97 1.91 0.07
CA PHE A 21 14.48 0.96 1.07
C PHE A 21 15.06 -0.42 0.78
N SER A 22 15.50 -1.13 1.83
CA SER A 22 16.18 -2.43 1.69
C SER A 22 15.23 -3.62 1.83
N GLU A 23 14.11 -3.43 2.52
CA GLU A 23 13.14 -4.49 2.83
C GLU A 23 11.76 -3.86 2.99
N ILE A 24 10.71 -4.54 2.49
CA ILE A 24 9.32 -4.11 2.60
C ILE A 24 8.54 -5.21 3.33
N ASP A 25 8.31 -5.01 4.63
CA ASP A 25 7.52 -5.95 5.45
C ASP A 25 6.10 -6.09 4.90
N TYR A 26 5.45 -4.96 4.62
CA TYR A 26 4.14 -4.92 3.97
C TYR A 26 3.93 -3.63 3.20
N LEU A 27 3.16 -3.76 2.12
CA LEU A 27 2.55 -2.67 1.36
C LEU A 27 1.21 -3.21 0.86
N GLU A 28 0.12 -2.74 1.46
CA GLU A 28 -1.21 -3.34 1.33
C GLU A 28 -2.32 -2.31 1.27
N LEU A 29 -3.35 -2.59 0.46
CA LEU A 29 -4.60 -1.84 0.47
C LEU A 29 -5.64 -2.59 1.30
N ARG A 30 -6.16 -1.95 2.35
CA ARG A 30 -7.15 -2.51 3.26
C ARG A 30 -8.41 -1.65 3.30
N ALA A 31 -9.57 -2.24 3.56
CA ALA A 31 -10.79 -1.46 3.78
C ALA A 31 -10.65 -0.62 5.06
N ASP A 32 -11.12 0.63 5.04
CA ASP A 32 -10.93 1.58 6.16
C ASP A 32 -11.72 1.17 7.41
N ALA A 33 -12.87 0.51 7.23
CA ALA A 33 -13.78 0.16 8.32
C ALA A 33 -13.29 -0.99 9.21
N ASP A 34 -12.59 -1.98 8.64
CA ASP A 34 -12.30 -3.26 9.30
C ASP A 34 -10.92 -3.85 8.96
N LEU A 35 -10.12 -3.16 8.15
CA LEU A 35 -8.83 -3.62 7.65
C LEU A 35 -8.87 -4.92 6.82
N ALA A 36 -10.04 -5.30 6.30
CA ALA A 36 -10.18 -6.42 5.38
C ALA A 36 -9.31 -6.20 4.14
N SER A 37 -8.70 -7.27 3.64
CA SER A 37 -7.87 -7.21 2.43
C SER A 37 -8.73 -6.85 1.20
N LEU A 38 -8.21 -5.96 0.35
CA LEU A 38 -8.85 -5.56 -0.90
C LEU A 38 -8.05 -6.09 -2.09
N ALA A 39 -8.51 -7.19 -2.71
CA ALA A 39 -7.94 -7.69 -3.96
C ALA A 39 -8.21 -6.75 -5.16
N HIS A 40 -9.32 -6.03 -5.09
CA HIS A 40 -9.73 -5.01 -6.04
C HIS A 40 -10.24 -3.79 -5.28
N TYR A 41 -9.95 -2.59 -5.81
CA TYR A 41 -10.53 -1.37 -5.26
C TYR A 41 -11.95 -1.21 -5.82
N ASP A 42 -12.94 -1.37 -4.96
CA ASP A 42 -14.38 -1.32 -5.26
C ASP A 42 -14.96 0.09 -5.06
N GLY A 43 -14.13 1.09 -4.72
CA GLY A 43 -14.53 2.48 -4.56
C GLY A 43 -14.96 2.88 -3.15
N ARG A 44 -14.98 1.95 -2.18
CA ARG A 44 -15.22 2.30 -0.76
C ARG A 44 -13.97 2.90 -0.10
N PRO A 45 -14.10 3.65 1.00
CA PRO A 45 -12.93 4.14 1.74
C PRO A 45 -11.96 3.01 2.10
N ALA A 46 -10.67 3.26 1.88
CA ALA A 46 -9.60 2.31 2.12
C ALA A 46 -8.37 2.98 2.76
N ARG A 47 -7.42 2.16 3.21
CA ARG A 47 -6.10 2.57 3.71
C ARG A 47 -5.01 1.86 2.94
N LEU A 48 -4.06 2.63 2.44
CA LEU A 48 -2.77 2.11 2.02
C LEU A 48 -1.86 2.08 3.25
N LEU A 49 -1.40 0.89 3.63
CA LEU A 49 -0.55 0.67 4.78
C LEU A 49 0.84 0.24 4.29
N ALA A 50 1.89 0.83 4.83
CA ALA A 50 3.27 0.49 4.50
C ALA A 50 4.14 0.32 5.74
N ALA A 51 5.03 -0.68 5.69
CA ALA A 51 6.18 -0.79 6.56
C ALA A 51 7.38 -1.25 5.76
N ALA A 52 8.49 -0.53 5.90
CA ALA A 52 9.71 -0.80 5.16
C ALA A 52 10.94 -0.36 5.97
N ARG A 53 12.11 -0.92 5.61
CA ARG A 53 13.38 -0.61 6.26
C ARG A 53 14.23 0.32 5.41
N LEU A 54 14.76 1.37 6.04
CA LEU A 54 15.78 2.25 5.47
C LEU A 54 17.04 2.12 6.32
N GLY A 55 18.02 1.37 5.82
CA GLY A 55 19.15 0.91 6.62
C GLY A 55 18.68 0.06 7.80
N THR A 56 19.07 0.44 9.02
CA THR A 56 18.67 -0.28 10.25
C THR A 56 17.32 0.18 10.80
N VAL A 57 16.76 1.28 10.30
CA VAL A 57 15.52 1.88 10.82
C VAL A 57 14.30 1.27 10.13
N ARG A 58 13.28 0.92 10.92
CA ARG A 58 11.98 0.48 10.42
C ARG A 58 11.00 1.65 10.44
N LEU A 59 10.50 2.02 9.26
CA LEU A 59 9.54 3.10 9.08
C LEU A 59 8.16 2.51 8.82
N ILE A 60 7.14 3.18 9.35
CA ILE A 60 5.73 2.91 9.04
C ILE A 60 5.10 4.17 8.50
N ASP A 61 4.21 4.01 7.54
CA ASP A 61 3.34 5.09 7.10
C ASP A 61 1.99 4.51 6.65
N ASN A 62 0.98 5.36 6.61
CA ASN A 62 -0.34 5.01 6.12
C ASN A 62 -1.00 6.21 5.45
N MET A 63 -1.81 5.93 4.44
CA MET A 63 -2.53 6.96 3.67
C MET A 63 -4.00 6.57 3.51
N SER A 64 -4.87 7.54 3.74
CA SER A 64 -6.31 7.41 3.45
C SER A 64 -6.54 7.42 1.95
N VAL A 65 -7.33 6.46 1.46
CA VAL A 65 -7.88 6.43 0.11
C VAL A 65 -9.38 6.71 0.24
N PRO A 66 -9.84 7.93 -0.11
CA PRO A 66 -11.24 8.29 0.05
C PRO A 66 -12.12 7.52 -0.93
N ALA A 67 -13.41 7.40 -0.60
CA ALA A 67 -14.39 6.81 -1.50
C ALA A 67 -14.31 7.47 -2.89
N LYS A 68 -14.49 6.66 -3.93
CA LYS A 68 -14.60 7.17 -5.29
C LYS A 68 -15.93 7.94 -5.40
N ALA A 69 -15.85 9.18 -5.88
CA ALA A 69 -17.03 9.98 -6.23
C ALA A 69 -17.80 9.39 -7.41
#